data_AF-A0A969JDN0-F1
#
_entry.id   AF-A0A969JDN0-F1
#
_cell.length_a   1.000
_cell.length_b   1.000
_cell.length_c   1.000
_cell.angle_alpha   90.00
_cell.angle_beta   90.00
_cell.angle_gamma   90.00
#
_symmetry.space_group_name_H-M   'P 1'
#
loop_
_entity.id
_entity.type
_entity.pdbx_description
1 polymer ?
#
loop_
_entity_poly.entity_id
_entity_poly.type
_entity_poly.pdbx_seq_one_letter_code
_entity_poly.pdbx_strand_id
1 'polypeptide(L)'
;MGQEPGVVVVEAIAGPASDVVSGEFTPEQYRAWLSDVEDWNLDEPDGWRLPSSVTVSLQREADQPGQVPTTVIEQVAYLVRHLEARAHGIPQDIEWTYDGERLWLLQARPVTTMLPLWTRKIAAEVIPGAIRPLTWSVNQPLTCGVWGEIFTIVLGDRATDLDFSQTAGLHYSHAYFSATLLGEIFLRMGLPPESLEFLTRGAKFSKPPIASTLRSLPGLWRLAKRELSLHQDFAKEQRRTFEPLLSELAAQPVEALEPQALWQRVQQILAGLERATYFSIMAPLSAAVRQGLWKPDEAELDYSALPEIASLAALREIAARDAADLGGFLQEYGYLSEVGTDISVPTWREEPGTVEALLKQLQAVDRQEAGAGNPPRSPMPSAGSGTGKGGGRKAGAKAKRVQGRITLKGRVTEVYSRLLAELRWSLVALAEVWQGEGLLAEVDDVFFLRLEELQGQVERGEHGDWVELIRGRRSRFSTHAALTVQPLVYGNSPPLPQTDLTPLDTSTSLKGIGASVGIIEGTVRVLRRFQEVSTLPPQTILVVPYTDSGWAPLLSQAVGIIAEAGGRLSHGAIVAREYGIPAVMDITQAGQRLKTGQRVRIDGSRGIVIPLD
;
A
#
# COMPACT_ATOMS: atom_id res chain seq x y z
N MET A 1 7.86 29.21 0.43
CA MET A 1 8.33 28.72 -0.89
C MET A 1 8.10 27.23 -0.94
N GLY A 2 7.19 26.77 -1.80
CA GLY A 2 6.94 25.34 -1.98
C GLY A 2 8.14 24.70 -2.67
N GLN A 3 8.74 23.68 -2.06
CA GLN A 3 9.83 22.92 -2.67
C GLN A 3 9.20 21.81 -3.52
N GLU A 4 9.33 21.92 -4.85
CA GLU A 4 8.88 20.90 -5.79
C GLU A 4 9.86 19.70 -5.78
N PRO A 5 9.38 18.46 -5.63
CA PRO A 5 10.23 17.29 -5.67
C PRO A 5 10.87 17.12 -7.06
N GLY A 6 12.18 16.88 -7.10
CA GLY A 6 12.96 16.68 -8.32
C GLY A 6 13.61 17.93 -8.92
N VAL A 7 13.44 19.10 -8.29
CA VAL A 7 14.09 20.36 -8.69
C VAL A 7 15.38 20.57 -7.91
N VAL A 8 16.47 20.97 -8.59
CA VAL A 8 17.63 21.58 -7.93
C VAL A 8 17.46 23.09 -7.97
N VAL A 9 17.47 23.71 -6.79
CA VAL A 9 17.53 25.18 -6.67
C VAL A 9 18.99 25.56 -6.52
N VAL A 10 19.47 26.44 -7.39
CA VAL A 10 20.83 26.98 -7.35
C VAL A 10 20.74 28.48 -7.12
N GLU A 11 21.35 28.94 -6.03
CA GLU A 11 21.59 30.36 -5.78
C GLU A 11 23.05 30.66 -6.11
N ALA A 12 23.28 31.69 -6.92
CA ALA A 12 24.60 32.03 -7.41
C ALA A 12 24.83 33.54 -7.41
N ILE A 13 26.04 33.96 -7.07
CA ILE A 13 26.49 35.35 -7.20
C ILE A 13 27.84 35.36 -7.91
N ALA A 14 28.03 36.33 -8.80
CA ALA A 14 29.34 36.59 -9.39
C ALA A 14 30.15 37.47 -8.44
N GLY A 15 31.33 37.03 -8.01
CA GLY A 15 32.21 37.81 -7.13
C GLY A 15 32.80 37.00 -5.97
N PRO A 16 33.46 37.67 -5.01
CA PRO A 16 34.05 37.02 -3.85
C PRO A 16 32.98 36.44 -2.90
N ALA A 17 33.31 35.34 -2.22
CA ALA A 17 32.40 34.65 -1.30
C ALA A 17 31.90 35.52 -0.12
N SER A 18 32.59 36.63 0.18
CA SER A 18 32.16 37.62 1.18
C SER A 18 30.79 38.24 0.86
N ASP A 19 30.43 38.31 -0.42
CA ASP A 19 29.25 39.03 -0.90
C ASP A 19 27.96 38.21 -0.73
N VAL A 20 28.09 36.88 -0.58
CA VAL A 20 26.97 35.97 -0.25
C VAL A 20 26.55 36.11 1.23
N VAL A 21 27.52 36.30 2.13
CA VAL A 21 27.29 36.28 3.58
C VAL A 21 26.91 37.65 4.13
N SER A 22 27.22 38.74 3.41
CA SER A 22 26.94 40.12 3.85
C SER A 22 25.44 40.46 3.85
N GLY A 23 24.62 39.75 3.07
CA GLY A 23 23.19 40.03 2.91
C GLY A 23 22.88 41.30 2.11
N GLU A 24 23.90 41.99 1.56
CA GLU A 24 23.76 43.23 0.80
C GLU A 24 23.43 43.00 -0.68
N PHE A 25 23.62 41.77 -1.17
CA PHE A 25 23.37 41.40 -2.57
C PHE A 25 22.31 40.31 -2.67
N THR A 26 21.40 40.46 -3.64
CA THR A 26 20.41 39.42 -3.96
C THR A 26 21.01 38.43 -4.94
N PRO A 27 21.20 37.15 -4.57
CA PRO A 27 21.75 36.15 -5.46
C PRO A 27 20.80 35.85 -6.63
N GLU A 28 21.38 35.41 -7.74
CA GLU A 28 20.62 34.89 -8.87
C GLU A 28 20.08 33.51 -8.52
N GLN A 29 18.78 33.29 -8.70
CA GLN A 29 18.14 32.00 -8.43
C GLN A 29 17.77 31.28 -9.73
N TYR A 30 18.19 30.03 -9.80
CA TYR A 30 17.94 29.13 -10.91
C TYR A 30 17.24 27.87 -10.39
N ARG A 31 16.27 27.38 -11.16
CA ARG A 31 15.65 26.07 -11.01
C ARG A 31 16.13 25.17 -12.13
N ALA A 32 16.61 23.99 -11.78
CA ALA A 32 17.18 23.02 -12.70
C ALA A 32 16.47 21.66 -12.61
N TRP A 33 16.10 21.12 -13.76
CA TRP A 33 15.53 19.77 -13.92
C TRP A 33 16.47 18.90 -14.76
N LEU A 34 16.80 17.72 -14.27
CA LEU A 34 17.70 16.79 -14.95
C LEU A 34 16.90 15.58 -15.48
N SER A 35 17.11 15.20 -16.73
CA SER A 35 16.55 13.98 -17.33
C SER A 35 17.53 12.79 -17.23
N ASP A 36 17.01 11.57 -17.15
CA ASP A 36 17.76 10.30 -17.13
C ASP A 36 18.71 10.10 -15.92
N VAL A 37 18.11 10.00 -14.72
CA VAL A 37 18.83 9.81 -13.45
C VAL A 37 19.04 8.33 -13.06
N GLU A 38 18.47 7.38 -13.80
CA GLU A 38 18.29 5.99 -13.32
C GLU A 38 19.56 5.10 -13.34
N ASP A 39 20.63 5.47 -14.07
CA ASP A 39 21.85 4.64 -14.22
C ASP A 39 23.14 5.48 -14.05
N TRP A 40 23.27 6.22 -12.96
CA TRP A 40 24.48 7.03 -12.71
C TRP A 40 25.63 6.15 -12.22
N ASN A 41 26.73 6.15 -12.99
CA ASN A 41 27.99 5.61 -12.50
C ASN A 41 28.50 6.51 -11.35
N LEU A 42 28.73 5.93 -10.17
CA LEU A 42 29.12 6.65 -8.95
C LEU A 42 30.63 6.95 -8.87
N ASP A 43 31.37 6.66 -9.94
CA ASP A 43 32.75 7.12 -10.10
C ASP A 43 32.75 8.64 -10.32
N GLU A 44 33.69 9.36 -9.70
CA GLU A 44 33.80 10.81 -9.86
C GLU A 44 34.05 11.16 -11.34
N PRO A 45 33.14 11.89 -12.01
CA PRO A 45 33.39 12.36 -13.36
C PRO A 45 34.49 13.42 -13.34
N ASP A 46 35.32 13.43 -14.38
CA ASP A 46 36.49 14.30 -14.52
C ASP A 46 36.10 15.79 -14.39
N GLY A 47 36.24 16.33 -13.18
CA GLY A 47 35.92 17.72 -12.85
C GLY A 47 34.43 18.09 -12.91
N TRP A 48 33.50 17.17 -12.59
CA TRP A 48 32.04 17.43 -12.53
C TRP A 48 31.42 17.94 -13.83
N ARG A 49 32.07 17.67 -14.96
CA ARG A 49 31.56 18.06 -16.28
C ARG A 49 30.29 17.29 -16.59
N LEU A 50 29.28 18.02 -17.08
CA LEU A 50 28.01 17.45 -17.50
C LEU A 50 28.25 16.45 -18.65
N PRO A 51 27.88 15.16 -18.50
CA PRO A 51 27.98 14.19 -19.59
C PRO A 51 27.04 14.56 -20.74
N SER A 52 27.42 14.28 -21.99
CA SER A 52 26.58 14.54 -23.17
C SER A 52 25.26 13.76 -23.20
N SER A 53 25.11 12.76 -22.34
CA SER A 53 23.90 11.97 -22.16
C SER A 53 22.89 12.60 -21.20
N VAL A 54 23.28 13.61 -20.41
CA VAL A 54 22.41 14.26 -19.42
C VAL A 54 21.97 15.60 -19.97
N THR A 55 20.66 15.84 -19.98
CA THR A 55 20.11 17.15 -20.35
C THR A 55 19.62 17.86 -19.09
N VAL A 56 19.97 19.14 -18.96
CA VAL A 56 19.50 20.00 -17.87
C VAL A 56 18.58 21.06 -18.47
N SER A 57 17.33 21.10 -18.01
CA SER A 57 16.43 22.23 -18.28
C SER A 57 16.62 23.26 -17.17
N LEU A 58 16.86 24.53 -17.54
CA LEU A 58 17.07 25.62 -16.60
C LEU A 58 15.98 26.67 -16.74
N GLN A 59 15.44 27.13 -15.60
CA GLN A 59 14.56 28.28 -15.51
C GLN A 59 15.14 29.27 -14.50
N ARG A 60 15.33 30.53 -14.91
CA ARG A 60 15.69 31.62 -14.01
C ARG A 60 14.43 32.30 -13.50
N GLU A 61 14.41 32.72 -12.24
CA GLU A 61 13.26 33.44 -11.66
C GLU A 61 13.22 34.95 -12.01
N ALA A 62 14.25 35.50 -12.65
CA ALA A 62 14.35 36.93 -13.02
C ALA A 62 14.43 37.16 -14.54
N ASP A 63 13.78 38.22 -15.03
CA ASP A 63 13.65 38.56 -16.47
C ASP A 63 14.93 39.13 -17.12
N GLN A 64 15.94 39.49 -16.32
CA GLN A 64 17.21 40.02 -16.85
C GLN A 64 18.16 38.87 -17.22
N PRO A 65 19.22 39.09 -18.04
CA PRO A 65 20.28 38.10 -18.25
C PRO A 65 21.15 37.93 -17.00
N GLY A 66 21.58 36.70 -16.73
CA GLY A 66 22.41 36.37 -15.56
C GLY A 66 23.88 36.72 -15.78
N GLN A 67 24.59 37.01 -14.71
CA GLN A 67 26.04 37.24 -14.74
C GLN A 67 26.82 35.93 -14.62
N VAL A 68 26.21 34.89 -14.04
CA VAL A 68 26.84 33.57 -13.90
C VAL A 68 26.58 32.74 -15.18
N PRO A 69 27.63 32.14 -15.79
CA PRO A 69 27.44 31.28 -16.97
C PRO A 69 26.53 30.09 -16.67
N THR A 70 25.52 29.85 -17.51
CA THR A 70 24.55 28.75 -17.34
C THR A 70 25.22 27.39 -17.30
N THR A 71 26.33 27.20 -18.02
CA THR A 71 27.13 25.97 -17.99
C THR A 71 27.65 25.62 -16.60
N VAL A 72 27.95 26.62 -15.77
CA VAL A 72 28.35 26.41 -14.36
C VAL A 72 27.14 25.97 -13.53
N ILE A 73 25.98 26.59 -13.75
CA ILE A 73 24.73 26.22 -13.07
C ILE A 73 24.34 24.77 -13.38
N GLU A 74 24.47 24.34 -14.64
CA GLU A 74 24.22 22.96 -15.06
C GLU A 74 25.17 21.96 -14.37
N GLN A 75 26.46 22.30 -14.26
CA GLN A 75 27.45 21.49 -13.55
C GLN A 75 27.14 21.37 -12.06
N VAL A 76 26.73 22.47 -11.42
CA VAL A 76 26.30 22.48 -10.00
C VAL A 76 25.06 21.61 -9.81
N ALA A 77 24.06 21.73 -10.70
CA ALA A 77 22.85 20.93 -10.60
C ALA A 77 23.14 19.42 -10.74
N TYR A 78 24.06 19.07 -11.64
CA TYR A 78 24.57 17.70 -11.80
C TYR A 78 25.32 17.22 -10.55
N LEU A 79 26.23 18.03 -10.00
CA LEU A 79 26.97 17.75 -8.77
C LEU A 79 26.03 17.46 -7.59
N VAL A 80 25.03 18.31 -7.34
CA VAL A 80 24.06 18.13 -6.24
C VAL A 80 23.36 16.79 -6.33
N ARG A 81 22.83 16.45 -7.51
CA ARG A 81 22.15 15.17 -7.71
C ARG A 81 23.11 13.99 -7.54
N HIS A 82 24.38 14.16 -7.90
CA HIS A 82 25.36 13.08 -7.81
C HIS A 82 25.71 12.83 -6.33
N LEU A 83 25.84 13.90 -5.56
CA LEU A 83 26.01 13.84 -4.11
C LEU A 83 24.76 13.26 -3.41
N GLU A 84 23.55 13.63 -3.85
CA GLU A 84 22.30 13.04 -3.35
C GLU A 84 22.23 11.53 -3.65
N ALA A 85 22.56 11.10 -4.87
CA ALA A 85 22.63 9.67 -5.22
C ALA A 85 23.65 8.92 -4.36
N ARG A 86 24.83 9.52 -4.12
CA ARG A 86 25.85 8.98 -3.22
C ARG A 86 25.41 8.97 -1.75
N ALA A 87 24.55 9.90 -1.36
CA ALA A 87 23.91 9.98 -0.06
C ALA A 87 22.59 9.18 0.02
N HIS A 88 22.39 8.19 -0.86
CA HIS A 88 21.23 7.31 -0.87
C HIS A 88 19.89 8.03 -1.02
N GLY A 89 19.84 9.05 -1.87
CA GLY A 89 18.63 9.84 -2.14
C GLY A 89 18.31 10.88 -1.08
N ILE A 90 19.21 11.11 -0.12
CA ILE A 90 19.05 12.20 0.87
C ILE A 90 19.43 13.52 0.19
N PRO A 91 18.52 14.50 0.09
CA PRO A 91 18.82 15.79 -0.51
C PRO A 91 20.00 16.48 0.20
N GLN A 92 20.89 17.07 -0.59
CA GLN A 92 22.09 17.74 -0.09
C GLN A 92 21.95 19.25 -0.27
N ASP A 93 22.33 19.98 0.78
CA ASP A 93 22.63 21.40 0.75
C ASP A 93 24.14 21.54 0.57
N ILE A 94 24.56 22.27 -0.47
CA ILE A 94 25.97 22.38 -0.84
C ILE A 94 26.41 23.83 -0.97
N GLU A 95 27.64 24.11 -0.55
CA GLU A 95 28.34 25.34 -0.82
C GLU A 95 29.43 25.06 -1.86
N TRP A 96 29.50 25.90 -2.89
CA TRP A 96 30.38 25.71 -4.03
C TRP A 96 31.01 27.03 -4.48
N THR A 97 32.12 26.95 -5.21
CA THR A 97 32.75 28.10 -5.87
C THR A 97 33.32 27.70 -7.23
N TYR A 98 33.45 28.66 -8.13
CA TYR A 98 34.00 28.47 -9.47
C TYR A 98 35.11 29.49 -9.72
N ASP A 99 36.31 29.02 -10.04
CA ASP A 99 37.50 29.87 -10.19
C ASP A 99 37.76 30.34 -11.63
N GLY A 100 36.87 30.00 -12.57
CA GLY A 100 37.03 30.27 -14.00
C GLY A 100 37.52 29.06 -14.81
N GLU A 101 38.03 28.02 -14.16
CA GLU A 101 38.47 26.77 -14.79
C GLU A 101 37.77 25.54 -14.20
N ARG A 102 37.56 25.52 -12.88
CA ARG A 102 37.11 24.36 -12.12
C ARG A 102 36.02 24.73 -11.09
N LEU A 103 35.06 23.81 -10.96
CA LEU A 103 34.06 23.82 -9.89
C LEU A 103 34.64 23.17 -8.63
N TRP A 104 34.58 23.87 -7.51
CA TRP A 104 35.02 23.42 -6.20
C TRP A 104 33.81 23.24 -5.27
N LEU A 105 33.72 22.07 -4.65
CA LEU A 105 32.79 21.82 -3.54
C LEU A 105 33.46 22.24 -2.23
N LEU A 106 32.86 23.21 -1.53
CA LEU A 106 33.38 23.72 -0.26
C LEU A 106 32.79 22.98 0.92
N GLN A 107 31.48 22.75 0.87
CA GLN A 107 30.73 22.05 1.90
C GLN A 107 29.58 21.27 1.27
N ALA A 108 29.27 20.10 1.84
CA ALA A 108 28.05 19.37 1.56
C ALA A 108 27.48 18.89 2.89
N ARG A 109 26.19 19.15 3.12
CA ARG A 109 25.47 18.69 4.30
C ARG A 109 24.09 18.15 3.91
N PRO A 110 23.58 17.11 4.58
CA PRO A 110 22.21 16.68 4.39
C PRO A 110 21.23 17.80 4.73
N VAL A 111 20.18 17.97 3.93
CA VAL A 111 19.07 18.86 4.28
C VAL A 111 18.26 18.21 5.41
N THR A 112 18.61 18.54 6.65
CA THR A 112 17.99 17.95 7.85
C THR A 112 16.60 18.52 8.16
N THR A 113 16.27 19.70 7.62
CA THR A 113 14.92 20.30 7.73
C THR A 113 13.84 19.45 7.04
N MET A 114 14.24 18.54 6.15
CA MET A 114 13.36 17.62 5.43
C MET A 114 13.19 16.25 6.11
N LEU A 115 13.88 16.01 7.24
CA LEU A 115 13.74 14.78 8.02
C LEU A 115 12.74 14.96 9.18
N PRO A 116 12.02 13.90 9.59
CA PRO A 116 12.01 12.56 8.99
C PRO A 116 11.28 12.50 7.65
N LEU A 117 11.67 11.53 6.82
CA LEU A 117 11.04 11.21 5.56
C LEU A 117 9.94 10.18 5.77
N TRP A 118 8.75 10.48 5.25
CA TRP A 118 7.56 9.64 5.36
C TRP A 118 7.10 9.19 3.99
N THR A 119 6.86 7.89 3.79
CA THR A 119 6.38 7.33 2.53
C THR A 119 5.03 6.64 2.69
N ARG A 120 4.14 6.89 1.74
CA ARG A 120 2.84 6.22 1.62
C ARG A 120 2.86 5.06 0.63
N LYS A 121 3.91 4.87 -0.17
CA LYS A 121 3.96 3.81 -1.20
C LYS A 121 3.62 2.42 -0.65
N ILE A 122 4.12 2.10 0.55
CA ILE A 122 3.87 0.82 1.23
C ILE A 122 2.54 0.87 2.00
N ALA A 123 2.29 1.99 2.70
CA ALA A 123 1.09 2.15 3.50
C ALA A 123 -0.20 2.13 2.65
N ALA A 124 -0.17 2.66 1.43
CA ALA A 124 -1.31 2.68 0.52
C ALA A 124 -1.73 1.29 0.04
N GLU A 125 -0.84 0.30 0.03
CA GLU A 125 -1.21 -1.07 -0.35
C GLU A 125 -2.03 -1.77 0.73
N VAL A 126 -1.82 -1.40 1.99
CA VAL A 126 -2.46 -2.03 3.16
C VAL A 126 -3.62 -1.18 3.66
N ILE A 127 -3.47 0.14 3.66
CA ILE A 127 -4.47 1.12 4.10
C ILE A 127 -4.49 2.31 3.12
N PRO A 128 -5.24 2.20 2.02
CA PRO A 128 -5.20 3.12 0.89
C PRO A 128 -5.94 4.44 1.12
N GLY A 129 -6.96 4.44 1.98
CA GLY A 129 -7.80 5.60 2.26
C GLY A 129 -7.35 6.41 3.48
N ALA A 130 -8.15 7.43 3.78
CA ALA A 130 -8.11 8.12 5.06
C ALA A 130 -8.66 7.21 6.16
N ILE A 131 -8.01 7.22 7.32
CA ILE A 131 -8.25 6.30 8.44
C ILE A 131 -8.96 7.04 9.56
N ARG A 132 -10.02 6.43 10.10
CA ARG A 132 -10.73 6.98 11.27
C ARG A 132 -9.91 6.74 12.56
N PRO A 133 -10.02 7.62 13.58
CA PRO A 133 -9.26 7.54 14.83
C PRO A 133 -9.25 6.16 15.50
N LEU A 134 -10.39 5.47 15.56
CA LEU A 134 -10.48 4.17 16.23
C LEU A 134 -9.64 3.12 15.52
N THR A 135 -9.83 2.99 14.20
CA THR A 135 -9.03 2.09 13.35
C THR A 135 -7.54 2.34 13.53
N TRP A 136 -7.11 3.61 13.56
CA TRP A 136 -5.69 3.93 13.76
C TRP A 136 -5.17 3.55 15.14
N SER A 137 -5.93 3.84 16.21
CA SER A 137 -5.54 3.48 17.59
C SER A 137 -5.43 1.97 17.81
N VAL A 138 -6.13 1.17 17.00
CA VAL A 138 -5.99 -0.30 16.98
C VAL A 138 -4.80 -0.73 16.12
N ASN A 139 -4.70 -0.24 14.88
CA ASN A 139 -3.73 -0.75 13.91
C ASN A 139 -2.29 -0.31 14.20
N GLN A 140 -2.07 0.90 14.73
CA GLN A 140 -0.74 1.41 15.03
C GLN A 140 0.03 0.52 16.03
N PRO A 141 -0.48 0.24 17.25
CA PRO A 141 0.24 -0.61 18.20
C PRO A 141 0.43 -2.04 17.71
N LEU A 142 -0.59 -2.63 17.05
CA LEU A 142 -0.49 -3.98 16.48
C LEU A 142 0.64 -4.07 15.44
N THR A 143 0.68 -3.12 14.51
CA THR A 143 1.65 -3.15 13.40
C THR A 143 3.05 -2.77 13.86
N CYS A 144 3.18 -1.64 14.56
CA CYS A 144 4.48 -1.13 15.02
C CYS A 144 5.11 -2.05 16.07
N GLY A 145 4.31 -2.60 16.98
CA GLY A 145 4.76 -3.54 18.00
C GLY A 145 5.35 -4.80 17.38
N VAL A 146 4.62 -5.44 16.46
CA VAL A 146 5.07 -6.67 15.79
C VAL A 146 6.29 -6.43 14.91
N TRP A 147 6.36 -5.30 14.19
CA TRP A 147 7.59 -4.93 13.46
C TRP A 147 8.77 -4.76 14.42
N GLY A 148 8.55 -4.10 15.56
CA GLY A 148 9.55 -3.97 16.62
C GLY A 148 10.06 -5.32 17.12
N GLU A 149 9.17 -6.29 17.35
CA GLU A 149 9.57 -7.65 17.71
C GLU A 149 10.43 -8.31 16.62
N ILE A 150 10.00 -8.21 15.35
CA ILE A 150 10.73 -8.78 14.21
C ILE A 150 12.13 -8.19 14.10
N PHE A 151 12.25 -6.87 14.20
CA PHE A 151 13.55 -6.18 14.16
C PHE A 151 14.42 -6.55 15.37
N THR A 152 13.82 -6.68 16.55
CA THR A 152 14.53 -7.07 17.78
C THR A 152 15.13 -8.48 17.69
N ILE A 153 14.48 -9.42 16.99
CA ILE A 153 15.06 -10.76 16.73
C ILE A 153 16.41 -10.65 16.00
N VAL A 154 16.56 -9.66 15.11
CA VAL A 154 17.79 -9.47 14.33
C VAL A 154 18.78 -8.58 15.07
N LEU A 155 18.33 -7.47 15.64
CA LEU A 155 19.18 -6.45 16.24
C LEU A 155 19.67 -6.81 17.64
N GLY A 156 18.88 -7.54 18.44
CA GLY A 156 19.15 -7.77 19.85
C GLY A 156 19.28 -6.45 20.61
N ASP A 157 20.32 -6.30 21.42
CA ASP A 157 20.57 -5.09 22.23
C ASP A 157 20.72 -3.81 21.40
N ARG A 158 21.00 -3.93 20.09
CA ARG A 158 21.10 -2.78 19.15
C ARG A 158 19.75 -2.18 18.75
N ALA A 159 18.66 -2.69 19.32
CA ALA A 159 17.32 -2.13 19.19
C ALA A 159 16.93 -1.20 20.36
N THR A 160 17.74 -1.10 21.40
CA THR A 160 17.36 -0.43 22.66
C THR A 160 17.14 1.08 22.56
N ASP A 161 17.76 1.73 21.58
CA ASP A 161 17.63 3.16 21.27
C ASP A 161 16.61 3.47 20.17
N LEU A 162 15.91 2.45 19.65
CA LEU A 162 14.92 2.61 18.59
C LEU A 162 13.50 2.67 19.15
N ASP A 163 12.77 3.72 18.80
CA ASP A 163 11.34 3.82 19.08
C ASP A 163 10.53 3.27 17.90
N PHE A 164 10.11 2.01 18.00
CA PHE A 164 9.34 1.37 16.93
C PHE A 164 7.95 1.98 16.73
N SER A 165 7.40 2.72 17.70
CA SER A 165 6.11 3.39 17.54
C SER A 165 6.14 4.50 16.47
N GLN A 166 7.34 5.00 16.15
CA GLN A 166 7.57 6.01 15.11
C GLN A 166 7.81 5.41 13.72
N THR A 167 7.73 4.08 13.58
CA THR A 167 7.85 3.44 12.26
C THR A 167 6.66 3.76 11.35
N ALA A 168 5.50 4.08 11.92
CA ALA A 168 4.31 4.52 11.20
C ALA A 168 3.66 5.74 11.88
N GLY A 169 3.05 6.61 11.07
CA GLY A 169 2.39 7.83 11.53
C GLY A 169 1.23 8.22 10.62
N LEU A 170 0.41 9.18 11.06
CA LEU A 170 -0.64 9.78 10.24
C LEU A 170 -0.25 11.18 9.76
N HIS A 171 -0.37 11.42 8.46
CA HIS A 171 -0.39 12.78 7.90
C HIS A 171 -1.72 12.97 7.18
N TYR A 172 -2.48 14.00 7.56
CA TYR A 172 -3.82 14.25 7.01
C TYR A 172 -4.73 13.01 7.07
N SER A 173 -4.79 12.32 8.21
CA SER A 173 -5.55 11.07 8.37
C SER A 173 -5.14 9.92 7.44
N HIS A 174 -4.02 10.01 6.73
CA HIS A 174 -3.48 8.95 5.88
C HIS A 174 -2.24 8.35 6.56
N ALA A 175 -2.14 7.01 6.60
CA ALA A 175 -0.95 6.33 7.14
C ALA A 175 0.30 6.50 6.25
N TYR A 176 1.44 6.73 6.91
CA TYR A 176 2.77 6.75 6.30
C TYR A 176 3.72 5.90 7.12
N PHE A 177 4.71 5.31 6.45
CA PHE A 177 5.85 4.70 7.12
C PHE A 177 7.04 5.65 7.13
N SER A 178 7.78 5.69 8.23
CA SER A 178 9.02 6.48 8.34
C SER A 178 10.11 5.79 7.52
N ALA A 179 10.37 6.31 6.32
CA ALA A 179 11.44 5.83 5.46
C ALA A 179 12.81 6.05 6.11
N THR A 180 12.97 7.13 6.88
CA THR A 180 14.20 7.43 7.63
C THR A 180 14.49 6.36 8.69
N LEU A 181 13.53 6.10 9.58
CA LEU A 181 13.73 5.14 10.67
C LEU A 181 13.87 3.71 10.16
N LEU A 182 13.04 3.31 9.18
CA LEU A 182 13.14 1.99 8.56
C LEU A 182 14.49 1.82 7.85
N GLY A 183 14.95 2.84 7.11
CA GLY A 183 16.26 2.82 6.47
C GLY A 183 17.40 2.61 7.48
N GLU A 184 17.35 3.31 8.61
CA GLU A 184 18.31 3.12 9.71
C GLU A 184 18.26 1.70 10.28
N ILE A 185 17.06 1.16 10.52
CA ILE A 185 16.86 -0.21 11.00
C ILE A 185 17.48 -1.22 10.03
N PHE A 186 17.19 -1.12 8.73
CA PHE A 186 17.73 -2.04 7.73
C PHE A 186 19.25 -1.96 7.64
N LEU A 187 19.82 -0.76 7.65
CA LEU A 187 21.27 -0.57 7.68
C LEU A 187 21.91 -1.20 8.92
N ARG A 188 21.29 -1.05 10.10
CA ARG A 188 21.73 -1.75 11.33
C ARG A 188 21.61 -3.27 11.19
N MET A 189 20.60 -3.78 10.49
CA MET A 189 20.47 -5.21 10.16
C MET A 189 21.47 -5.68 9.10
N GLY A 190 22.23 -4.77 8.48
CA GLY A 190 23.17 -5.09 7.40
C GLY A 190 22.47 -5.39 6.08
N LEU A 191 21.29 -4.80 5.88
CA LEU A 191 20.47 -4.85 4.68
C LEU A 191 20.42 -3.44 4.05
N PRO A 192 20.27 -3.32 2.72
CA PRO A 192 20.07 -2.02 2.08
C PRO A 192 18.81 -1.29 2.59
N PRO A 193 18.78 0.05 2.60
CA PRO A 193 17.60 0.81 3.05
C PRO A 193 16.36 0.55 2.17
N GLU A 194 16.54 0.19 0.90
CA GLU A 194 15.45 -0.16 -0.03
C GLU A 194 14.90 -1.59 0.20
N SER A 195 15.38 -2.30 1.23
CA SER A 195 15.00 -3.70 1.47
C SER A 195 13.51 -3.91 1.66
N LEU A 196 12.80 -2.95 2.26
CA LEU A 196 11.34 -3.08 2.39
C LEU A 196 10.62 -2.97 1.05
N GLU A 197 11.08 -2.09 0.16
CA GLU A 197 10.55 -1.94 -1.21
C GLU A 197 10.91 -3.15 -2.08
N PHE A 198 12.10 -3.73 -1.92
CA PHE A 198 12.45 -5.02 -2.49
C PHE A 198 11.47 -6.12 -2.04
N LEU A 199 11.22 -6.23 -0.74
CA LEU A 199 10.43 -7.30 -0.15
C LEU A 199 8.93 -7.22 -0.49
N THR A 200 8.42 -6.00 -0.69
CA THR A 200 7.00 -5.74 -0.98
C THR A 200 6.71 -5.63 -2.49
N ARG A 201 7.64 -5.07 -3.28
CA ARG A 201 7.42 -4.72 -4.69
C ARG A 201 8.39 -5.39 -5.68
N GLY A 202 9.39 -6.13 -5.20
CA GLY A 202 10.34 -6.86 -6.05
C GLY A 202 11.36 -5.97 -6.77
N ALA A 203 11.75 -4.84 -6.16
CA ALA A 203 12.80 -3.93 -6.66
C ALA A 203 14.17 -4.64 -6.84
N LYS A 204 15.18 -3.97 -7.39
CA LYS A 204 16.54 -4.52 -7.50
C LYS A 204 17.26 -4.41 -6.15
N PHE A 205 17.98 -5.47 -5.75
CA PHE A 205 18.76 -5.49 -4.52
C PHE A 205 20.14 -4.84 -4.76
N SER A 206 20.46 -3.76 -4.06
CA SER A 206 21.82 -3.19 -4.04
C SER A 206 22.75 -4.06 -3.19
N LYS A 207 24.07 -3.99 -3.43
CA LYS A 207 25.02 -4.85 -2.71
C LYS A 207 25.02 -4.50 -1.21
N PRO A 208 24.78 -5.47 -0.31
CA PRO A 208 24.72 -5.19 1.12
C PRO A 208 26.11 -4.82 1.67
N PRO A 209 26.19 -3.92 2.66
CA PRO A 209 27.47 -3.55 3.27
C PRO A 209 28.04 -4.73 4.09
N ILE A 210 29.10 -5.36 3.55
CA ILE A 210 29.65 -6.65 4.01
C ILE A 210 29.96 -6.65 5.52
N ALA A 211 30.54 -5.57 6.05
CA ALA A 211 30.97 -5.48 7.45
C ALA A 211 29.79 -5.38 8.46
N SER A 212 28.67 -4.77 8.08
CA SER A 212 27.45 -4.72 8.91
C SER A 212 26.63 -5.99 8.78
N THR A 213 26.59 -6.61 7.60
CA THR A 213 25.90 -7.89 7.40
C THR A 213 26.51 -8.98 8.28
N LEU A 214 27.85 -9.07 8.34
CA LEU A 214 28.57 -10.04 9.19
C LEU A 214 28.16 -9.94 10.66
N ARG A 215 28.00 -8.72 11.20
CA ARG A 215 27.59 -8.49 12.59
C ARG A 215 26.14 -8.91 12.87
N SER A 216 25.26 -8.81 11.88
CA SER A 216 23.84 -9.16 11.99
C SER A 216 23.55 -10.63 11.65
N LEU A 217 24.53 -11.40 11.16
CA LEU A 217 24.34 -12.80 10.76
C LEU A 217 23.69 -13.69 11.83
N PRO A 218 24.06 -13.64 13.12
CA PRO A 218 23.39 -14.47 14.13
C PRO A 218 21.91 -14.12 14.28
N GLY A 219 21.58 -12.83 14.23
CA GLY A 219 20.20 -12.33 14.25
C GLY A 219 19.41 -12.74 13.02
N LEU A 220 19.97 -12.55 11.83
CA LEU A 220 19.40 -12.97 10.56
C LEU A 220 19.18 -14.48 10.51
N TRP A 221 20.09 -15.28 11.10
CA TRP A 221 19.92 -16.72 11.23
C TRP A 221 18.76 -17.09 12.15
N ARG A 222 18.58 -16.38 13.28
CA ARG A 222 17.40 -16.57 14.15
C ARG A 222 16.10 -16.25 13.41
N LEU A 223 16.08 -15.16 12.65
CA LEU A 223 14.93 -14.80 11.82
C LEU A 223 14.67 -15.86 10.74
N ALA A 224 15.71 -16.32 10.03
CA ALA A 224 15.59 -17.39 9.04
C ALA A 224 15.08 -18.71 9.64
N LYS A 225 15.51 -19.06 10.86
CA LYS A 225 14.99 -20.25 11.56
C LYS A 225 13.49 -20.12 11.84
N ARG A 226 13.03 -18.95 12.32
CA ARG A 226 11.59 -18.67 12.52
C ARG A 226 10.81 -18.66 11.21
N GLU A 227 11.40 -18.14 10.15
CA GLU A 227 10.83 -18.14 8.80
C GLU A 227 10.60 -19.60 8.31
N LEU A 228 11.57 -20.48 8.54
CA LEU A 228 11.46 -21.90 8.18
C LEU A 228 10.38 -22.63 8.97
N SER A 229 10.23 -22.35 10.27
CA SER A 229 9.20 -22.95 11.13
C SER A 229 7.81 -22.30 11.00
N LEU A 230 7.67 -21.16 10.33
CA LEU A 230 6.45 -20.35 10.26
C LEU A 230 5.16 -21.16 10.01
N HIS A 231 5.20 -22.13 9.08
CA HIS A 231 4.03 -22.97 8.79
C HIS A 231 3.63 -23.85 9.98
N GLN A 232 4.60 -24.42 10.70
CA GLN A 232 4.36 -25.24 11.89
C GLN A 232 3.92 -24.38 13.06
N ASP A 233 4.55 -23.22 13.22
CA ASP A 233 4.23 -22.25 14.26
C ASP A 233 2.78 -21.76 14.10
N PHE A 234 2.38 -21.38 12.87
CA PHE A 234 1.00 -21.01 12.57
C PHE A 234 0.04 -22.18 12.80
N ALA A 235 0.35 -23.40 12.38
CA ALA A 235 -0.54 -24.55 12.60
C ALA A 235 -0.74 -24.87 14.09
N LYS A 236 0.29 -24.67 14.91
CA LYS A 236 0.21 -24.82 16.37
C LYS A 236 -0.63 -23.71 16.99
N GLU A 237 -0.42 -22.48 16.52
CA GLU A 237 -1.14 -21.29 16.97
C GLU A 237 -2.62 -21.35 16.61
N GLN A 238 -2.93 -21.75 15.38
CA GLN A 238 -4.27 -22.01 14.87
C GLN A 238 -5.06 -22.92 15.80
N ARG A 239 -4.50 -24.09 16.16
CA ARG A 239 -5.19 -25.08 17.01
C ARG A 239 -5.32 -24.65 18.47
N ARG A 240 -4.35 -23.89 18.98
CA ARG A 240 -4.28 -23.53 20.41
C ARG A 240 -4.99 -22.24 20.76
N THR A 241 -5.12 -21.33 19.79
CA THR A 241 -5.55 -19.96 20.06
C THR A 241 -6.63 -19.54 19.07
N PHE A 242 -6.38 -19.55 17.75
CA PHE A 242 -7.33 -18.98 16.79
C PHE A 242 -8.63 -19.78 16.64
N GLU A 243 -8.57 -21.11 16.49
CA GLU A 243 -9.77 -21.95 16.37
C GLU A 243 -10.66 -21.91 17.62
N PRO A 244 -10.13 -22.07 18.86
CA PRO A 244 -10.93 -21.91 20.07
C PRO A 244 -11.54 -20.52 20.20
N LEU A 245 -10.76 -19.46 19.95
CA LEU A 245 -11.23 -18.07 20.04
C LEU A 245 -12.38 -17.82 19.06
N LEU A 246 -12.20 -18.13 17.77
CA LEU A 246 -13.25 -17.95 16.76
C LEU A 246 -14.50 -18.80 17.07
N SER A 247 -14.33 -20.01 17.62
CA SER A 247 -15.46 -20.86 18.01
C SER A 247 -16.24 -20.28 19.19
N GLU A 248 -15.54 -19.74 20.19
CA GLU A 248 -16.14 -19.06 21.33
C GLU A 248 -16.88 -17.78 20.89
N LEU A 249 -16.25 -16.99 20.02
CA LEU A 249 -16.83 -15.79 19.45
C LEU A 249 -18.12 -16.09 18.68
N ALA A 250 -18.12 -17.14 17.86
CA ALA A 250 -19.30 -17.56 17.09
C ALA A 250 -20.43 -18.12 17.97
N ALA A 251 -20.11 -18.69 19.14
CA ALA A 251 -21.10 -19.24 20.07
C ALA A 251 -21.82 -18.16 20.90
N GLN A 252 -21.28 -16.94 20.95
CA GLN A 252 -21.81 -15.82 21.73
C GLN A 252 -22.19 -14.66 20.81
N PRO A 253 -23.47 -14.54 20.41
CA PRO A 253 -23.95 -13.41 19.61
C PRO A 253 -23.73 -12.09 20.34
N VAL A 254 -23.27 -11.05 19.62
CA VAL A 254 -22.95 -9.75 20.20
C VAL A 254 -24.17 -9.04 20.79
N GLU A 255 -25.35 -9.29 20.23
CA GLU A 255 -26.63 -8.71 20.62
C GLU A 255 -27.12 -9.22 21.99
N ALA A 256 -26.55 -10.33 22.49
CA ALA A 256 -26.89 -10.94 23.76
C ALA A 256 -25.94 -10.53 24.90
N LEU A 257 -24.94 -9.69 24.62
CA LEU A 257 -23.87 -9.35 25.57
C LEU A 257 -24.05 -7.96 26.15
N GLU A 258 -23.88 -7.85 27.47
CA GLU A 258 -23.81 -6.56 28.17
C GLU A 258 -22.51 -5.80 27.82
N PRO A 259 -22.45 -4.45 27.97
CA PRO A 259 -21.30 -3.64 27.59
C PRO A 259 -19.96 -4.12 28.17
N GLN A 260 -19.94 -4.56 29.43
CA GLN A 260 -18.73 -5.08 30.07
C GLN A 260 -18.25 -6.39 29.41
N ALA A 261 -19.18 -7.26 29.02
CA ALA A 261 -18.87 -8.52 28.34
C ALA A 261 -18.43 -8.27 26.88
N LEU A 262 -19.06 -7.31 26.19
CA LEU A 262 -18.61 -6.85 24.87
C LEU A 262 -17.18 -6.31 24.92
N TRP A 263 -16.83 -5.54 25.96
CA TRP A 263 -15.47 -5.03 26.12
C TRP A 263 -14.45 -6.14 26.43
N GLN A 264 -14.79 -7.11 27.28
CA GLN A 264 -13.95 -8.29 27.49
C GLN A 264 -13.72 -9.07 26.18
N ARG A 265 -14.77 -9.22 25.37
CA ARG A 265 -14.69 -9.80 24.03
C ARG A 265 -13.74 -9.00 23.12
N VAL A 266 -13.85 -7.66 23.10
CA VAL A 266 -12.92 -6.78 22.36
C VAL A 266 -11.47 -7.01 22.79
N GLN A 267 -11.20 -7.10 24.10
CA GLN A 267 -9.86 -7.35 24.63
C GLN A 267 -9.31 -8.72 24.20
N GLN A 268 -10.14 -9.77 24.22
CA GLN A 268 -9.77 -11.11 23.74
C GLN A 268 -9.45 -11.10 22.25
N ILE A 269 -10.25 -10.40 21.44
CA ILE A 269 -10.03 -10.28 19.99
C ILE A 269 -8.74 -9.52 19.72
N LEU A 270 -8.48 -8.41 20.41
CA LEU A 270 -7.24 -7.63 20.26
C LEU A 270 -5.99 -8.47 20.60
N ALA A 271 -6.04 -9.28 21.66
CA ALA A 271 -4.96 -10.22 21.99
C ALA A 271 -4.78 -11.31 20.91
N GLY A 272 -5.88 -11.76 20.29
CA GLY A 272 -5.84 -12.66 19.12
C GLY A 272 -5.22 -11.99 17.90
N LEU A 273 -5.60 -10.74 17.62
CA LEU A 273 -5.09 -9.94 16.51
C LEU A 273 -3.60 -9.64 16.66
N GLU A 274 -3.11 -9.35 17.85
CA GLU A 274 -1.67 -9.16 18.12
C GLU A 274 -0.87 -10.38 17.66
N ARG A 275 -1.33 -11.59 18.04
CA ARG A 275 -0.70 -12.85 17.65
C ARG A 275 -0.85 -13.14 16.16
N ALA A 276 -2.01 -12.85 15.58
CA ALA A 276 -2.26 -13.03 14.14
C ALA A 276 -1.46 -12.04 13.27
N THR A 277 -1.19 -10.83 13.78
CA THR A 277 -0.48 -9.77 13.06
C THR A 277 0.92 -10.22 12.66
N TYR A 278 1.65 -10.93 13.53
CA TYR A 278 2.94 -11.53 13.20
C TYR A 278 2.88 -12.41 11.94
N PHE A 279 1.89 -13.30 11.87
CA PHE A 279 1.73 -14.17 10.71
C PHE A 279 1.25 -13.39 9.48
N SER A 280 0.39 -12.39 9.67
CA SER A 280 -0.14 -11.54 8.58
C SER A 280 0.98 -10.78 7.85
N ILE A 281 2.05 -10.41 8.57
CA ILE A 281 3.24 -9.77 8.00
C ILE A 281 4.20 -10.83 7.42
N MET A 282 4.48 -11.89 8.17
CA MET A 282 5.51 -12.86 7.80
C MET A 282 5.09 -13.80 6.65
N ALA A 283 3.82 -14.16 6.52
CA ALA A 283 3.37 -15.11 5.50
C ALA A 283 3.45 -14.55 4.06
N PRO A 284 2.96 -13.32 3.75
CA PRO A 284 3.18 -12.68 2.45
C PRO A 284 4.68 -12.49 2.15
N LEU A 285 5.46 -12.04 3.14
CA LEU A 285 6.89 -11.85 3.00
C LEU A 285 7.62 -13.16 2.65
N SER A 286 7.27 -14.23 3.35
CA SER A 286 7.78 -15.59 3.14
C SER A 286 7.46 -16.14 1.75
N ALA A 287 6.27 -15.82 1.23
CA ALA A 287 5.85 -16.18 -0.13
C ALA A 287 6.65 -15.38 -1.17
N ALA A 288 6.77 -14.06 -1.01
CA ALA A 288 7.50 -13.18 -1.91
C ALA A 288 8.99 -13.56 -2.01
N VAL A 289 9.66 -13.81 -0.87
CA VAL A 289 11.07 -14.24 -0.84
C VAL A 289 11.26 -15.55 -1.61
N ARG A 290 10.38 -16.55 -1.42
CA ARG A 290 10.49 -17.83 -2.14
C ARG A 290 10.19 -17.70 -3.62
N GLN A 291 9.24 -16.87 -4.01
CA GLN A 291 8.99 -16.59 -5.43
C GLN A 291 10.22 -15.96 -6.08
N GLY A 292 10.85 -14.97 -5.42
CA GLY A 292 12.08 -14.35 -5.90
C GLY A 292 13.26 -15.33 -6.03
N LEU A 293 13.42 -16.23 -5.06
CA LEU A 293 14.50 -17.23 -5.05
C LEU A 293 14.30 -18.37 -6.06
N TRP A 294 13.09 -18.92 -6.14
CA TRP A 294 12.83 -20.12 -6.94
C TRP A 294 12.32 -19.83 -8.34
N LYS A 295 11.72 -18.65 -8.56
CA LYS A 295 11.11 -18.21 -9.82
C LYS A 295 10.27 -19.34 -10.46
N PRO A 296 9.22 -19.83 -9.77
CA PRO A 296 8.34 -20.84 -10.33
C PRO A 296 7.62 -20.31 -11.58
N ASP A 297 7.17 -21.22 -12.44
CA ASP A 297 6.19 -20.87 -13.48
C ASP A 297 4.90 -20.43 -12.77
N GLU A 298 4.46 -19.19 -13.00
CA GLU A 298 3.31 -18.63 -12.30
C GLU A 298 2.02 -19.38 -12.61
N ALA A 299 1.92 -19.96 -13.82
CA ALA A 299 0.76 -20.75 -14.23
C ALA A 299 0.64 -22.10 -13.49
N GLU A 300 1.66 -22.50 -12.73
CA GLU A 300 1.65 -23.72 -11.90
C GLU A 300 1.28 -23.45 -10.44
N LEU A 301 1.08 -22.19 -10.05
CA LEU A 301 0.69 -21.80 -8.69
C LEU A 301 -0.83 -21.75 -8.59
N ASP A 302 -1.36 -22.25 -7.49
CA ASP A 302 -2.79 -22.30 -7.20
C ASP A 302 -3.15 -21.23 -6.17
N TYR A 303 -3.97 -20.26 -6.58
CA TYR A 303 -4.46 -19.19 -5.72
C TYR A 303 -5.92 -19.37 -5.33
N SER A 304 -6.58 -20.46 -5.74
CA SER A 304 -8.02 -20.69 -5.52
C SER A 304 -8.44 -20.71 -4.05
N ALA A 305 -7.52 -21.09 -3.16
CA ALA A 305 -7.74 -21.14 -1.72
C ALA A 305 -7.60 -19.78 -1.01
N LEU A 306 -7.25 -18.70 -1.73
CA LEU A 306 -7.27 -17.36 -1.14
C LEU A 306 -8.71 -16.89 -0.95
N PRO A 307 -9.07 -16.28 0.21
CA PRO A 307 -10.45 -15.88 0.52
C PRO A 307 -11.14 -15.05 -0.59
N GLU A 308 -10.39 -14.14 -1.20
CA GLU A 308 -10.86 -13.28 -2.29
C GLU A 308 -11.20 -14.04 -3.58
N ILE A 309 -10.57 -15.18 -3.84
CA ILE A 309 -10.86 -16.01 -5.02
C ILE A 309 -11.94 -17.04 -4.68
N ALA A 310 -11.85 -17.65 -3.50
CA ALA A 310 -12.82 -18.62 -3.02
C ALA A 310 -14.25 -18.02 -2.93
N SER A 311 -14.37 -16.80 -2.38
CA SER A 311 -15.66 -16.09 -2.31
C SER A 311 -16.27 -15.84 -3.69
N LEU A 312 -15.46 -15.52 -4.71
CA LEU A 312 -15.96 -15.34 -6.06
C LEU A 312 -16.40 -16.62 -6.73
N ALA A 313 -15.63 -17.69 -6.54
CA ALA A 313 -15.99 -19.01 -7.03
C ALA A 313 -17.35 -19.42 -6.44
N ALA A 314 -17.51 -19.28 -5.12
CA ALA A 314 -18.77 -19.56 -4.43
C ALA A 314 -19.92 -18.71 -4.96
N LEU A 315 -19.71 -17.41 -5.17
CA LEU A 315 -20.76 -16.53 -5.67
C LEU A 315 -21.18 -16.86 -7.12
N ARG A 316 -20.23 -17.23 -7.99
CA ARG A 316 -20.52 -17.70 -9.35
C ARG A 316 -21.28 -19.01 -9.36
N GLU A 317 -20.99 -19.93 -8.44
CA GLU A 317 -21.77 -21.16 -8.29
C GLU A 317 -23.23 -20.87 -7.90
N ILE A 318 -23.45 -19.89 -7.01
CA ILE A 318 -24.80 -19.45 -6.63
C ILE A 318 -25.51 -18.82 -7.83
N ALA A 319 -24.80 -17.97 -8.59
CA ALA A 319 -25.32 -17.34 -9.80
C ALA A 319 -25.77 -18.38 -10.84
N ALA A 320 -24.92 -19.38 -11.11
CA ALA A 320 -25.18 -20.43 -12.10
C ALA A 320 -26.36 -21.35 -11.73
N ARG A 321 -26.63 -21.52 -10.43
CA ARG A 321 -27.75 -22.35 -9.93
C ARG A 321 -29.07 -21.59 -9.85
N ASP A 322 -29.08 -20.29 -10.19
CA ASP A 322 -30.20 -19.35 -9.95
C ASP A 322 -30.76 -19.48 -8.52
N ALA A 323 -29.86 -19.78 -7.56
CA ALA A 323 -30.22 -20.11 -6.20
C ALA A 323 -30.32 -18.83 -5.35
N ALA A 324 -31.31 -18.79 -4.46
CA ALA A 324 -31.52 -17.69 -3.52
C ALA A 324 -30.67 -17.81 -2.23
N ASP A 325 -29.73 -18.76 -2.16
CA ASP A 325 -28.96 -19.05 -0.93
C ASP A 325 -27.78 -18.07 -0.73
N LEU A 326 -28.11 -16.78 -0.72
CA LEU A 326 -27.18 -15.74 -0.30
C LEU A 326 -26.90 -15.81 1.21
N GLY A 327 -27.80 -16.41 1.99
CA GLY A 327 -27.65 -16.59 3.44
C GLY A 327 -26.44 -17.45 3.79
N GLY A 328 -26.26 -18.61 3.17
CA GLY A 328 -25.07 -19.46 3.37
C GLY A 328 -23.78 -18.75 2.95
N PHE A 329 -23.81 -18.02 1.83
CA PHE A 329 -22.67 -17.23 1.37
C PHE A 329 -22.23 -16.17 2.38
N LEU A 330 -23.19 -15.39 2.90
CA LEU A 330 -22.90 -14.35 3.90
C LEU A 330 -22.47 -14.94 5.24
N GLN A 331 -22.90 -16.16 5.57
CA GLN A 331 -22.40 -16.84 6.76
C GLN A 331 -20.92 -17.24 6.61
N GLU A 332 -20.52 -17.71 5.44
CA GLU A 332 -19.15 -18.17 5.18
C GLU A 332 -18.19 -17.00 4.92
N TYR A 333 -18.58 -16.04 4.06
CA TYR A 333 -17.74 -14.96 3.53
C TYR A 333 -18.18 -13.55 3.95
N GLY A 334 -19.26 -13.40 4.71
CA GLY A 334 -19.79 -12.09 5.11
C GLY A 334 -18.88 -11.28 6.04
N TYR A 335 -17.78 -11.86 6.52
CA TYR A 335 -16.73 -11.16 7.27
C TYR A 335 -15.85 -10.26 6.38
N LEU A 336 -15.89 -10.43 5.06
CA LEU A 336 -15.11 -9.61 4.11
C LEU A 336 -15.72 -8.20 3.97
N SER A 337 -14.89 -7.21 3.64
CA SER A 337 -15.26 -5.82 3.42
C SER A 337 -14.48 -5.22 2.24
N GLU A 338 -14.81 -4.00 1.83
CA GLU A 338 -14.08 -3.27 0.76
C GLU A 338 -12.61 -3.05 1.12
N VAL A 339 -12.33 -2.73 2.38
CA VAL A 339 -10.99 -2.53 2.93
C VAL A 339 -10.84 -3.42 4.14
N GLY A 340 -10.18 -4.57 3.97
CA GLY A 340 -10.13 -5.63 4.97
C GLY A 340 -9.39 -5.26 6.26
N THR A 341 -8.60 -4.18 6.24
CA THR A 341 -7.80 -3.68 7.36
C THR A 341 -8.43 -2.50 8.10
N ASP A 342 -9.52 -1.94 7.59
CA ASP A 342 -10.22 -0.81 8.20
C ASP A 342 -11.53 -1.26 8.85
N ILE A 343 -11.49 -1.40 10.18
CA ILE A 343 -12.66 -1.80 10.99
C ILE A 343 -13.81 -0.79 10.95
N SER A 344 -13.61 0.42 10.40
CA SER A 344 -14.69 1.39 10.20
C SER A 344 -15.51 1.15 8.93
N VAL A 345 -15.03 0.28 8.03
CA VAL A 345 -15.75 -0.11 6.82
C VAL A 345 -16.71 -1.28 7.12
N PRO A 346 -18.00 -1.18 6.77
CA PRO A 346 -18.97 -2.26 6.92
C PRO A 346 -18.55 -3.56 6.21
N THR A 347 -18.83 -4.71 6.83
CA THR A 347 -18.66 -6.01 6.20
C THR A 347 -19.81 -6.32 5.25
N TRP A 348 -19.62 -7.31 4.37
CA TRP A 348 -20.68 -7.80 3.49
C TRP A 348 -21.90 -8.34 4.24
N ARG A 349 -21.73 -8.82 5.48
CA ARG A 349 -22.85 -9.22 6.33
C ARG A 349 -23.70 -8.02 6.78
N GLU A 350 -23.06 -6.89 7.06
CA GLU A 350 -23.75 -5.65 7.48
C GLU A 350 -24.39 -4.93 6.30
N GLU A 351 -23.72 -4.89 5.15
CA GLU A 351 -24.23 -4.28 3.91
C GLU A 351 -24.26 -5.29 2.73
N PRO A 352 -25.23 -6.23 2.70
CA PRO A 352 -25.34 -7.24 1.64
C PRO A 352 -25.59 -6.66 0.25
N GLY A 353 -26.12 -5.45 0.16
CA GLY A 353 -26.59 -4.84 -1.09
C GLY A 353 -25.53 -4.84 -2.20
N THR A 354 -24.26 -4.73 -1.84
CA THR A 354 -23.18 -4.75 -2.85
C THR A 354 -22.91 -6.15 -3.41
N VAL A 355 -22.99 -7.17 -2.56
CA VAL A 355 -22.89 -8.59 -2.99
C VAL A 355 -24.13 -8.98 -3.80
N GLU A 356 -25.31 -8.51 -3.41
CA GLU A 356 -26.55 -8.73 -4.15
C GLU A 356 -26.52 -8.13 -5.55
N ALA A 357 -26.03 -6.89 -5.70
CA ALA A 357 -25.92 -6.22 -7.00
C ALA A 357 -25.01 -7.02 -7.94
N LEU A 358 -23.89 -7.47 -7.42
CA LEU A 358 -22.94 -8.32 -8.10
C LEU A 358 -23.52 -9.69 -8.50
N LEU A 359 -24.26 -10.36 -7.61
CA LEU A 359 -24.92 -11.63 -7.90
C LEU A 359 -25.93 -11.48 -9.05
N LYS A 360 -26.79 -10.47 -8.98
CA LYS A 360 -27.76 -10.15 -10.04
C LYS A 360 -27.08 -9.93 -11.39
N GLN A 361 -25.89 -9.34 -11.38
CA GLN A 361 -25.12 -9.10 -12.59
C GLN A 361 -24.48 -10.38 -13.15
N LEU A 362 -23.90 -11.23 -12.30
CA LEU A 362 -23.37 -12.54 -12.73
C LEU A 362 -24.47 -13.38 -13.39
N GLN A 363 -25.67 -13.41 -12.79
CA GLN A 363 -26.85 -14.06 -13.37
C GLN A 363 -27.26 -13.45 -14.72
N ALA A 364 -27.14 -12.13 -14.89
CA ALA A 364 -27.45 -11.45 -16.15
C ALA A 364 -26.45 -11.80 -17.26
N VAL A 365 -25.15 -11.89 -16.94
CA VAL A 365 -24.10 -12.32 -17.87
C VAL A 365 -24.34 -13.77 -18.32
N ASP A 366 -24.57 -14.68 -17.37
CA ASP A 366 -24.84 -16.09 -17.68
C ASP A 366 -26.09 -16.27 -18.55
N ARG A 367 -27.16 -15.50 -18.29
CA ARG A 367 -28.38 -15.51 -19.12
C ARG A 367 -28.15 -14.95 -20.52
N GLN A 368 -27.34 -13.90 -20.67
CA GLN A 368 -27.00 -13.35 -21.99
C GLN A 368 -26.11 -14.31 -22.80
N GLU A 369 -25.14 -14.96 -22.18
CA GLU A 369 -24.29 -15.96 -22.83
C GLU A 369 -25.09 -17.21 -23.24
N ALA A 370 -26.00 -17.69 -22.38
CA ALA A 370 -26.90 -18.80 -22.70
C ALA A 370 -27.86 -18.49 -23.86
N GLY A 371 -28.29 -17.24 -24.01
CA GLY A 371 -29.15 -16.79 -25.12
C GLY A 371 -28.41 -16.53 -26.44
N ALA A 372 -27.11 -16.28 -26.40
CA ALA A 372 -26.29 -15.94 -27.58
C ALA A 372 -25.73 -17.15 -28.35
N GLY A 373 -25.93 -18.38 -27.85
CA GLY A 373 -25.40 -19.60 -28.47
C GLY A 373 -23.87 -19.68 -28.48
N ASN A 374 -23.18 -18.76 -27.80
CA ASN A 374 -21.76 -18.86 -27.57
C ASN A 374 -21.49 -19.96 -26.54
N PRO A 375 -20.44 -20.78 -26.71
CA PRO A 375 -20.04 -21.68 -25.65
C PRO A 375 -19.79 -20.84 -24.38
N PRO A 376 -20.31 -21.27 -23.21
CA PRO A 376 -20.00 -20.58 -21.96
C PRO A 376 -18.48 -20.44 -21.86
N ARG A 377 -17.98 -19.26 -21.46
CA ARG A 377 -16.57 -19.15 -21.07
C ARG A 377 -16.31 -20.30 -20.11
N SER A 378 -15.38 -21.19 -20.48
CA SER A 378 -15.21 -22.46 -19.79
C SER A 378 -15.19 -22.23 -18.27
N PRO A 379 -15.95 -22.99 -17.47
CA PRO A 379 -15.71 -23.02 -16.05
C PRO A 379 -14.26 -23.45 -15.86
N MET A 380 -13.40 -22.51 -15.47
CA MET A 380 -12.08 -22.83 -14.93
C MET A 380 -12.29 -23.65 -13.65
N PRO A 381 -11.31 -24.50 -13.28
CA PRO A 381 -11.56 -25.74 -12.56
C PRO A 381 -12.35 -25.49 -11.29
N SER A 382 -13.48 -26.20 -11.17
CA SER A 382 -14.28 -26.31 -9.96
C SER A 382 -13.36 -26.52 -8.75
N ALA A 383 -13.53 -25.68 -7.74
CA ALA A 383 -13.04 -25.95 -6.40
C ALA A 383 -13.68 -27.27 -5.94
N GLY A 384 -12.92 -28.36 -5.96
CA GLY A 384 -13.32 -29.65 -5.38
C GLY A 384 -14.13 -30.59 -6.28
N SER A 385 -13.43 -31.33 -7.15
CA SER A 385 -13.68 -32.78 -7.24
C SER A 385 -12.41 -33.48 -7.68
N GLY A 386 -11.82 -34.27 -6.78
CA GLY A 386 -10.83 -35.25 -7.17
C GLY A 386 -11.45 -36.20 -8.19
N THR A 387 -10.62 -36.62 -9.15
CA THR A 387 -10.92 -37.60 -10.21
C THR A 387 -11.66 -37.06 -11.45
N GLY A 388 -10.89 -36.52 -12.41
CA GLY A 388 -11.40 -36.18 -13.74
C GLY A 388 -10.25 -35.89 -14.70
N LYS A 389 -10.17 -36.63 -15.81
CA LYS A 389 -9.04 -36.66 -16.75
C LYS A 389 -8.98 -35.39 -17.61
N GLY A 390 -8.21 -34.39 -17.17
CA GLY A 390 -7.64 -33.34 -18.01
C GLY A 390 -6.15 -33.26 -17.70
N GLY A 391 -5.28 -33.18 -18.70
CA GLY A 391 -3.83 -33.31 -18.55
C GLY A 391 -3.20 -32.26 -17.65
N GLY A 392 -3.23 -32.48 -16.32
CA GLY A 392 -2.57 -31.63 -15.35
C GLY A 392 -1.06 -31.72 -15.52
N ARG A 393 -0.42 -30.62 -15.94
CA ARG A 393 1.02 -30.46 -15.72
C ARG A 393 1.24 -30.66 -14.23
N LYS A 394 1.96 -31.72 -13.85
CA LYS A 394 2.40 -31.89 -12.46
C LYS A 394 3.21 -30.66 -12.09
N ALA A 395 2.71 -29.86 -11.15
CA ALA A 395 3.41 -28.68 -10.66
C ALA A 395 4.87 -29.04 -10.34
N GLY A 396 5.80 -28.29 -10.93
CA GLY A 396 7.22 -28.52 -10.82
C GLY A 396 7.67 -28.47 -9.36
N ALA A 397 8.84 -29.06 -9.06
CA ALA A 397 9.37 -29.07 -7.70
C ALA A 397 9.55 -27.66 -7.10
N LYS A 398 9.78 -26.66 -7.96
CA LYS A 398 9.84 -25.23 -7.59
C LYS A 398 8.47 -24.68 -7.18
N ALA A 399 7.43 -24.91 -7.99
CA ALA A 399 6.06 -24.47 -7.69
C ALA A 399 5.57 -25.05 -6.36
N LYS A 400 5.81 -26.34 -6.09
CA LYS A 400 5.47 -26.98 -4.80
C LYS A 400 6.13 -26.33 -3.59
N ARG A 401 7.38 -25.85 -3.71
CA ARG A 401 8.09 -25.16 -2.62
C ARG A 401 7.51 -23.78 -2.31
N VAL A 402 6.90 -23.14 -3.30
CA VAL A 402 6.25 -21.84 -3.16
C VAL A 402 4.79 -22.00 -2.71
N GLN A 403 4.08 -22.99 -3.24
CA GLN A 403 2.65 -23.22 -3.01
C GLN A 403 2.30 -23.27 -1.52
N GLY A 404 3.09 -23.98 -0.71
CA GLY A 404 2.84 -24.08 0.73
C GLY A 404 2.86 -22.73 1.47
N ARG A 405 3.59 -21.72 0.96
CA ARG A 405 3.60 -20.36 1.53
C ARG A 405 2.46 -19.49 1.02
N ILE A 406 1.99 -19.71 -0.22
CA ILE A 406 0.79 -19.06 -0.74
C ILE A 406 -0.45 -19.55 0.03
N THR A 407 -0.58 -20.86 0.23
CA THR A 407 -1.68 -21.42 1.03
C THR A 407 -1.62 -20.94 2.48
N LEU A 408 -0.43 -20.83 3.07
CA LEU A 408 -0.27 -20.25 4.40
C LEU A 408 -0.74 -18.79 4.44
N LYS A 409 -0.35 -17.97 3.46
CA LYS A 409 -0.83 -16.58 3.32
C LYS A 409 -2.37 -16.55 3.34
N GLY A 410 -3.04 -17.35 2.50
CA GLY A 410 -4.50 -17.38 2.45
C GLY A 410 -5.17 -17.70 3.79
N ARG A 411 -4.69 -18.73 4.49
CA ARG A 411 -5.23 -19.13 5.80
C ARG A 411 -5.02 -18.07 6.88
N VAL A 412 -3.87 -17.40 6.85
CA VAL A 412 -3.56 -16.31 7.78
C VAL A 412 -4.47 -15.12 7.49
N THR A 413 -4.63 -14.73 6.22
CA THR A 413 -5.53 -13.66 5.80
C THR A 413 -6.96 -13.94 6.25
N GLU A 414 -7.46 -15.16 6.08
CA GLU A 414 -8.80 -15.54 6.56
C GLU A 414 -8.96 -15.31 8.06
N VAL A 415 -8.06 -15.85 8.87
CA VAL A 415 -8.12 -15.72 10.34
C VAL A 415 -8.05 -14.25 10.75
N TYR A 416 -7.15 -13.49 10.15
CA TYR A 416 -6.96 -12.07 10.46
C TYR A 416 -8.22 -11.26 10.10
N SER A 417 -8.78 -11.45 8.92
CA SER A 417 -10.01 -10.78 8.48
C SER A 417 -11.23 -11.16 9.32
N ARG A 418 -11.37 -12.44 9.72
CA ARG A 418 -12.43 -12.87 10.64
C ARG A 418 -12.32 -12.19 12.00
N LEU A 419 -11.12 -12.10 12.57
CA LEU A 419 -10.90 -11.41 13.84
C LEU A 419 -11.20 -9.90 13.75
N LEU A 420 -10.84 -9.24 12.64
CA LEU A 420 -11.20 -7.83 12.43
C LEU A 420 -12.71 -7.61 12.28
N ALA A 421 -13.41 -8.52 11.61
CA ALA A 421 -14.87 -8.49 11.51
C ALA A 421 -15.53 -8.65 12.88
N GLU A 422 -15.07 -9.62 13.68
CA GLU A 422 -15.55 -9.83 15.06
C GLU A 422 -15.26 -8.61 15.95
N LEU A 423 -14.10 -7.97 15.79
CA LEU A 423 -13.76 -6.73 16.48
C LEU A 423 -14.77 -5.63 16.12
N ARG A 424 -15.03 -5.45 14.82
CA ARG A 424 -15.99 -4.47 14.33
C ARG A 424 -17.39 -4.72 14.89
N TRP A 425 -17.91 -5.95 14.79
CA TRP A 425 -19.26 -6.28 15.28
C TRP A 425 -19.40 -6.03 16.78
N SER A 426 -18.36 -6.31 17.56
CA SER A 426 -18.34 -6.06 19.00
C SER A 426 -18.34 -4.55 19.32
N LEU A 427 -17.60 -3.75 18.55
CA LEU A 427 -17.56 -2.28 18.70
C LEU A 427 -18.86 -1.61 18.24
N VAL A 428 -19.48 -2.11 17.18
CA VAL A 428 -20.79 -1.64 16.70
C VAL A 428 -21.86 -1.94 17.74
N ALA A 429 -21.90 -3.14 18.32
CA ALA A 429 -22.83 -3.47 19.39
C ALA A 429 -22.66 -2.55 20.63
N LEU A 430 -21.42 -2.22 21.01
CA LEU A 430 -21.17 -1.23 22.07
C LEU A 430 -21.71 0.17 21.69
N ALA A 431 -21.50 0.57 20.45
CA ALA A 431 -21.96 1.87 19.95
C ALA A 431 -23.49 1.97 19.89
N GLU A 432 -24.20 0.88 19.56
CA GLU A 432 -25.66 0.81 19.62
C GLU A 432 -26.19 1.03 21.04
N VAL A 433 -25.56 0.43 22.05
CA VAL A 433 -25.91 0.68 23.47
C VAL A 433 -25.72 2.16 23.81
N TRP A 434 -24.57 2.74 23.48
CA TRP A 434 -24.28 4.15 23.78
C TRP A 434 -25.10 5.14 22.97
N GLN A 435 -25.56 4.77 21.77
CA GLN A 435 -26.55 5.54 21.04
C GLN A 435 -27.90 5.53 21.78
N GLY A 436 -28.33 4.37 22.27
CA GLY A 436 -29.55 4.23 23.07
C GLY A 436 -29.52 5.03 24.38
N GLU A 437 -28.33 5.18 24.98
CA GLU A 437 -28.08 6.00 26.17
C GLU A 437 -27.93 7.50 25.87
N GLY A 438 -27.87 7.90 24.58
CA GLY A 438 -27.69 9.28 24.16
C GLY A 438 -26.25 9.82 24.27
N LEU A 439 -25.26 8.94 24.46
CA LEU A 439 -23.83 9.29 24.45
C LEU A 439 -23.28 9.49 23.03
N LEU A 440 -23.84 8.78 22.05
CA LEU A 440 -23.54 8.93 20.63
C LEU A 440 -24.80 9.37 19.88
N ALA A 441 -24.63 10.17 18.81
CA ALA A 441 -25.76 10.53 17.96
C ALA A 441 -26.05 9.42 16.94
N GLU A 442 -24.99 8.89 16.34
CA GLU A 442 -25.02 7.80 15.36
C GLU A 442 -24.09 6.67 15.81
N VAL A 443 -24.41 5.41 15.49
CA VAL A 443 -23.54 4.25 15.76
C VAL A 443 -22.13 4.47 15.17
N ASP A 444 -22.08 5.08 13.98
CA ASP A 444 -20.85 5.36 13.25
C ASP A 444 -19.92 6.39 13.93
N ASP A 445 -20.41 7.12 14.94
CA ASP A 445 -19.62 8.07 15.73
C ASP A 445 -18.53 7.37 16.53
N VAL A 446 -18.71 6.10 16.91
CA VAL A 446 -17.72 5.32 17.68
C VAL A 446 -16.35 5.29 16.99
N PHE A 447 -16.32 5.25 15.67
CA PHE A 447 -15.07 5.17 14.90
C PHE A 447 -14.26 6.47 14.94
N PHE A 448 -14.86 7.58 15.40
CA PHE A 448 -14.16 8.85 15.65
C PHE A 448 -13.56 8.95 17.05
N LEU A 449 -13.80 7.98 17.92
CA LEU A 449 -13.13 7.85 19.22
C LEU A 449 -11.85 7.01 19.08
N ARG A 450 -11.02 6.95 20.13
CA ARG A 450 -9.84 6.09 20.21
C ARG A 450 -10.08 4.94 21.18
N LEU A 451 -9.36 3.84 21.01
CA LEU A 451 -9.52 2.64 21.84
C LEU A 451 -9.42 2.94 23.35
N GLU A 452 -8.53 3.85 23.76
CA GLU A 452 -8.34 4.23 25.16
C GLU A 452 -9.54 5.04 25.71
N GLU A 453 -10.24 5.77 24.84
CA GLU A 453 -11.45 6.53 25.18
C GLU A 453 -12.62 5.58 25.40
N LEU A 454 -12.74 4.54 24.56
CA LEU A 454 -13.71 3.45 24.75
C LEU A 454 -13.44 2.70 26.06
N GLN A 455 -12.18 2.38 26.33
CA GLN A 455 -11.77 1.72 27.58
C GLN A 455 -12.17 2.55 28.81
N GLY A 456 -11.87 3.86 28.79
CA GLY A 456 -12.21 4.77 29.88
C GLY A 456 -13.72 4.79 30.16
N GLN A 457 -14.54 4.80 29.10
CA GLN A 457 -15.99 4.78 29.25
C GLN A 457 -16.49 3.47 29.84
N VAL A 458 -16.04 2.31 29.34
CA VAL A 458 -16.52 1.02 29.84
C VAL A 458 -16.05 0.75 31.27
N GLU A 459 -14.77 0.98 31.56
CA GLU A 459 -14.18 0.56 32.85
C GLU A 459 -14.43 1.56 33.97
N ARG A 460 -14.55 2.86 33.66
CA ARG A 460 -14.64 3.93 34.65
C ARG A 460 -15.89 4.80 34.52
N GLY A 461 -16.70 4.62 33.48
CA GLY A 461 -17.80 5.54 33.16
C GLY A 461 -17.29 6.94 32.79
N GLU A 462 -16.04 7.04 32.32
CA GLU A 462 -15.43 8.30 31.93
C GLU A 462 -15.70 8.59 30.46
N HIS A 463 -16.69 9.45 30.20
CA HIS A 463 -16.86 10.09 28.90
C HIS A 463 -16.60 11.59 29.03
N GLY A 464 -15.72 12.12 28.17
CA GLY A 464 -15.61 13.57 28.00
C GLY A 464 -16.84 14.14 27.26
N ASP A 465 -16.71 15.36 26.73
CA ASP A 465 -17.67 15.85 25.74
C ASP A 465 -17.42 15.16 24.39
N TRP A 466 -17.91 13.92 24.27
CA TRP A 466 -17.81 13.12 23.05
C TRP A 466 -18.49 13.80 21.87
N VAL A 467 -19.58 14.52 22.09
CA VAL A 467 -20.33 15.21 21.04
C VAL A 467 -19.43 16.24 20.34
N GLU A 468 -18.78 17.13 21.10
CA GLU A 468 -17.90 18.14 20.52
C GLU A 468 -16.60 17.52 19.97
N LEU A 469 -16.04 16.53 20.67
CA LEU A 469 -14.83 15.83 20.23
C LEU A 469 -15.02 15.14 18.87
N ILE A 470 -16.13 14.41 18.72
CA ILE A 470 -16.48 13.67 17.51
C ILE A 470 -16.78 14.65 16.37
N ARG A 471 -17.52 15.74 16.63
CA ARG A 471 -17.75 16.81 15.64
C ARG A 471 -16.44 17.36 15.09
N GLY A 472 -15.49 17.69 15.97
CA GLY A 472 -14.18 18.20 15.56
C GLY A 472 -13.33 17.19 14.77
N ARG A 473 -13.37 15.90 15.13
CA ARG A 473 -12.65 14.83 14.41
C ARG A 473 -13.30 14.50 13.07
N ARG A 474 -14.63 14.46 12.99
CA ARG A 474 -15.41 14.25 11.75
C ARG A 474 -15.18 15.37 10.74
N SER A 475 -15.17 16.62 11.20
CA SER A 475 -14.86 17.78 10.35
C SER A 475 -13.44 17.69 9.76
N ARG A 476 -12.42 17.44 10.60
CA ARG A 476 -11.03 17.25 10.14
C ARG A 476 -10.89 16.07 9.18
N PHE A 477 -11.49 14.93 9.49
CA PHE A 477 -11.46 13.75 8.63
C PHE A 477 -12.07 14.03 7.26
N SER A 478 -13.22 14.72 7.21
CA SER A 478 -13.89 15.06 5.95
C SER A 478 -13.00 15.95 5.07
N THR A 479 -12.36 16.95 5.66
CA THR A 479 -11.39 17.81 4.96
C THR A 479 -10.21 16.99 4.45
N HIS A 480 -9.63 16.14 5.30
CA HIS A 480 -8.47 15.32 4.95
C HIS A 480 -8.77 14.27 3.88
N ALA A 481 -9.92 13.60 3.93
CA ALA A 481 -10.34 12.58 2.98
C ALA A 481 -10.57 13.14 1.56
N ALA A 482 -10.81 14.45 1.44
CA ALA A 482 -10.94 15.14 0.16
C ALA A 482 -9.58 15.52 -0.48
N LEU A 483 -8.47 15.45 0.27
CA LEU A 483 -7.16 15.83 -0.22
C LEU A 483 -6.56 14.77 -1.13
N THR A 484 -5.87 15.22 -2.18
CA THR A 484 -4.90 14.37 -2.87
C THR A 484 -3.59 14.41 -2.10
N VAL A 485 -3.28 13.34 -1.39
CA VAL A 485 -2.06 13.26 -0.58
C VAL A 485 -0.85 12.83 -1.41
N GLN A 486 0.33 13.37 -1.09
CA GLN A 486 1.57 13.04 -1.80
C GLN A 486 2.12 11.69 -1.33
N PRO A 487 2.77 10.90 -2.21
CA PRO A 487 3.36 9.62 -1.84
C PRO A 487 4.54 9.77 -0.88
N LEU A 488 5.15 10.95 -0.82
CA LEU A 488 6.29 11.28 0.02
C LEU A 488 5.98 12.57 0.80
N VAL A 489 6.33 12.58 2.08
CA VAL A 489 6.14 13.70 3.00
C VAL A 489 7.45 13.93 3.73
N TYR A 490 7.83 15.20 3.86
CA TYR A 490 9.05 15.63 4.54
C TYR A 490 8.69 16.31 5.87
N GLY A 491 9.40 15.91 6.94
CA GLY A 491 9.15 16.39 8.30
C GLY A 491 7.83 15.88 8.90
N ASN A 492 7.57 16.27 10.15
CA ASN A 492 6.37 15.83 10.89
C ASN A 492 5.13 16.70 10.63
N SER A 493 5.32 17.87 10.03
CA SER A 493 4.26 18.84 9.75
C SER A 493 4.40 19.30 8.29
N PRO A 494 4.10 18.44 7.31
CA PRO A 494 4.04 18.87 5.93
C PRO A 494 3.07 20.04 5.78
N PRO A 495 3.30 20.98 4.86
CA PRO A 495 2.26 21.93 4.46
C PRO A 495 1.07 21.19 3.84
N LEU A 496 -0.13 21.80 3.87
CA LEU A 496 -1.30 21.23 3.21
C LEU A 496 -0.98 21.01 1.71
N PRO A 497 -1.29 19.83 1.14
CA PRO A 497 -1.12 19.61 -0.29
C PRO A 497 -1.86 20.71 -1.06
N GLN A 498 -1.11 21.51 -1.83
CA GLN A 498 -1.71 22.51 -2.70
C GLN A 498 -2.49 21.78 -3.79
N THR A 499 -3.74 22.19 -4.00
CA THR A 499 -4.60 21.65 -5.07
C THR A 499 -4.22 22.31 -6.39
N ASP A 500 -2.95 22.20 -6.80
CA ASP A 500 -2.54 22.70 -8.10
C ASP A 500 -2.99 21.68 -9.15
N LEU A 501 -4.19 21.95 -9.68
CA LEU A 501 -4.73 21.33 -10.89
C LEU A 501 -3.90 21.79 -12.09
N THR A 502 -2.62 21.43 -12.13
CA THR A 502 -1.86 21.52 -13.37
C THR A 502 -2.39 20.39 -14.26
N PRO A 503 -2.98 20.67 -15.43
CA PRO A 503 -3.43 19.62 -16.33
C PRO A 503 -2.22 18.77 -16.72
N LEU A 504 -2.11 17.58 -16.14
CA LEU A 504 -1.11 16.60 -16.57
C LEU A 504 -1.44 16.23 -18.02
N ASP A 505 -0.48 16.37 -18.92
CA ASP A 505 -0.62 16.04 -20.34
C ASP A 505 -1.20 14.62 -20.51
N THR A 506 -2.45 14.56 -20.98
CA THR A 506 -3.21 13.32 -21.15
C THR A 506 -2.78 12.52 -22.38
N SER A 507 -1.84 13.03 -23.18
CA SER A 507 -1.32 12.42 -24.40
C SER A 507 -0.11 11.50 -24.18
N THR A 508 0.44 11.48 -22.97
CA THR A 508 1.64 10.69 -22.65
C THR A 508 1.28 9.30 -22.15
N SER A 509 1.98 8.28 -22.66
CA SER A 509 1.84 6.90 -22.18
C SER A 509 2.12 6.83 -20.68
N LEU A 510 1.21 6.23 -19.91
CA LEU A 510 1.40 5.97 -18.48
C LEU A 510 2.22 4.69 -18.32
N LYS A 511 3.14 4.69 -17.34
CA LYS A 511 3.97 3.54 -17.01
C LYS A 511 3.73 3.16 -15.55
N GLY A 512 3.59 1.86 -15.31
CA GLY A 512 3.47 1.25 -13.99
C GLY A 512 4.09 -0.14 -14.00
N ILE A 513 3.64 -0.99 -13.08
CA ILE A 513 4.09 -2.37 -12.92
C ILE A 513 3.15 -3.29 -13.71
N GLY A 514 3.68 -3.96 -14.74
CA GLY A 514 2.97 -5.04 -15.42
C GLY A 514 2.73 -6.21 -14.48
N ALA A 515 1.46 -6.52 -14.20
CA ALA A 515 1.04 -7.46 -13.16
C ALA A 515 0.32 -8.69 -13.70
N SER A 516 -0.39 -8.57 -14.82
CA SER A 516 -1.05 -9.69 -15.51
C SER A 516 -0.90 -9.51 -17.01
N VAL A 517 -0.48 -10.56 -17.71
CA VAL A 517 -0.09 -10.49 -19.13
C VAL A 517 -1.29 -10.29 -20.06
N GLY A 518 -1.04 -9.64 -21.19
CA GLY A 518 -2.00 -9.45 -22.26
C GLY A 518 -2.11 -7.98 -22.69
N ILE A 519 -2.71 -7.77 -23.85
CA ILE A 519 -2.94 -6.44 -24.42
C ILE A 519 -4.42 -6.34 -24.77
N ILE A 520 -5.08 -5.29 -24.28
CA ILE A 520 -6.51 -5.09 -24.50
C ILE A 520 -6.81 -3.60 -24.65
N GLU A 521 -7.84 -3.29 -25.42
CA GLU A 521 -8.44 -1.96 -25.52
C GLU A 521 -9.80 -1.96 -24.85
N GLY A 522 -10.14 -0.85 -24.22
CA GLY A 522 -11.43 -0.72 -23.55
C GLY A 522 -11.70 0.69 -23.09
N THR A 523 -12.89 0.89 -22.55
CA THR A 523 -13.34 2.18 -22.03
C THR A 523 -13.04 2.26 -20.54
N VAL A 524 -12.40 3.34 -20.10
CA VAL A 524 -12.06 3.57 -18.71
C VAL A 524 -13.32 3.79 -17.89
N ARG A 525 -13.37 3.16 -16.72
CA ARG A 525 -14.27 3.51 -15.61
C ARG A 525 -13.43 3.75 -14.37
N VAL A 526 -13.37 4.99 -13.90
CA VAL A 526 -12.71 5.34 -12.64
C VAL A 526 -13.69 5.10 -11.48
N LEU A 527 -13.32 4.26 -10.52
CA LEU A 527 -14.05 4.02 -9.28
C LEU A 527 -13.16 4.34 -8.09
N ARG A 528 -13.64 5.19 -7.18
CA ARG A 528 -12.91 5.54 -5.95
C ARG A 528 -13.39 4.74 -4.75
N ARG A 529 -14.64 4.26 -4.80
CA ARG A 529 -15.26 3.40 -3.79
C ARG A 529 -16.00 2.27 -4.48
N PHE A 530 -16.02 1.12 -3.85
CA PHE A 530 -16.66 -0.10 -4.36
C PHE A 530 -18.15 0.11 -4.63
N GLN A 531 -18.83 0.92 -3.81
CA GLN A 531 -20.26 1.20 -3.90
C GLN A 531 -20.68 2.13 -5.06
N GLU A 532 -19.73 2.71 -5.81
CA GLU A 532 -20.04 3.74 -6.81
C GLU A 532 -20.74 3.20 -8.06
N VAL A 533 -20.60 1.91 -8.38
CA VAL A 533 -21.19 1.32 -9.59
C VAL A 533 -21.65 -0.11 -9.33
N SER A 534 -22.91 -0.38 -9.65
CA SER A 534 -23.55 -1.69 -9.56
C SER A 534 -23.46 -2.51 -10.85
N THR A 535 -23.10 -1.91 -12.00
CA THR A 535 -22.90 -2.61 -13.28
C THR A 535 -21.82 -1.98 -14.15
N LEU A 536 -20.91 -2.81 -14.70
CA LEU A 536 -19.87 -2.36 -15.63
C LEU A 536 -20.32 -2.62 -17.09
N PRO A 537 -20.24 -1.63 -17.99
CA PRO A 537 -20.45 -1.85 -19.41
C PRO A 537 -19.48 -2.88 -20.01
N PRO A 538 -19.82 -3.54 -21.14
CA PRO A 538 -18.89 -4.41 -21.85
C PRO A 538 -17.60 -3.68 -22.24
N GLN A 539 -16.48 -4.39 -22.26
CA GLN A 539 -15.16 -3.83 -22.60
C GLN A 539 -14.69 -2.67 -21.69
N THR A 540 -15.11 -2.69 -20.42
CA THR A 540 -14.65 -1.70 -19.44
C THR A 540 -13.29 -2.05 -18.86
N ILE A 541 -12.37 -1.09 -18.88
CA ILE A 541 -11.11 -1.12 -18.15
C ILE A 541 -11.31 -0.36 -16.84
N LEU A 542 -11.12 -1.05 -15.72
CA LEU A 542 -11.35 -0.49 -14.39
C LEU A 542 -10.12 0.28 -13.92
N VAL A 543 -10.30 1.53 -13.51
CA VAL A 543 -9.28 2.34 -12.86
C VAL A 543 -9.67 2.51 -11.40
N VAL A 544 -8.84 1.99 -10.49
CA VAL A 544 -9.08 2.00 -9.05
C VAL A 544 -7.88 2.60 -8.30
N PRO A 545 -8.08 3.24 -7.15
CA PRO A 545 -6.96 3.70 -6.33
C PRO A 545 -6.14 2.52 -5.77
N TYR A 546 -6.80 1.39 -5.50
CA TYR A 546 -6.19 0.18 -4.94
C TYR A 546 -7.09 -1.04 -5.19
N THR A 547 -6.58 -2.23 -4.86
CA THR A 547 -7.34 -3.48 -4.95
C THR A 547 -7.17 -4.29 -3.66
N ASP A 548 -8.27 -4.61 -3.02
CA ASP A 548 -8.34 -5.51 -1.86
C ASP A 548 -9.33 -6.66 -2.14
N SER A 549 -9.42 -7.64 -1.24
CA SER A 549 -10.28 -8.82 -1.35
C SER A 549 -11.74 -8.48 -1.64
N GLY A 550 -12.23 -7.36 -1.11
CA GLY A 550 -13.58 -6.86 -1.35
C GLY A 550 -13.88 -6.50 -2.82
N TRP A 551 -12.86 -6.13 -3.59
CA TRP A 551 -13.00 -5.68 -4.99
C TRP A 551 -13.05 -6.82 -6.00
N ALA A 552 -12.62 -8.01 -5.58
CA ALA A 552 -12.48 -9.18 -6.43
C ALA A 552 -13.68 -9.39 -7.38
N PRO A 553 -14.94 -9.15 -6.95
CA PRO A 553 -16.05 -9.41 -7.84
C PRO A 553 -16.21 -8.44 -9.00
N LEU A 554 -16.02 -7.14 -8.76
CA LEU A 554 -16.00 -6.13 -9.81
C LEU A 554 -14.80 -6.35 -10.74
N LEU A 555 -13.65 -6.71 -10.19
CA LEU A 555 -12.44 -6.99 -10.96
C LEU A 555 -12.65 -8.13 -11.96
N SER A 556 -13.41 -9.16 -11.58
CA SER A 556 -13.69 -10.32 -12.44
C SER A 556 -14.53 -10.01 -13.68
N GLN A 557 -15.17 -8.84 -13.74
CA GLN A 557 -16.00 -8.39 -14.87
C GLN A 557 -15.28 -7.44 -15.82
N ALA A 558 -14.21 -6.79 -15.35
CA ALA A 558 -13.44 -5.87 -16.17
C ALA A 558 -12.69 -6.62 -17.27
N VAL A 559 -12.47 -5.98 -18.42
CA VAL A 559 -11.57 -6.55 -19.45
C VAL A 559 -10.11 -6.16 -19.22
N GLY A 560 -9.85 -5.25 -18.28
CA GLY A 560 -8.53 -4.78 -17.90
C GLY A 560 -8.56 -4.03 -16.57
N ILE A 561 -7.45 -4.03 -15.83
CA ILE A 561 -7.34 -3.36 -14.52
C ILE A 561 -6.15 -2.39 -14.51
N ILE A 562 -6.39 -1.18 -14.01
CA ILE A 562 -5.39 -0.15 -13.74
C ILE A 562 -5.54 0.24 -12.26
N ALA A 563 -4.47 0.11 -11.47
CA ALA A 563 -4.46 0.51 -10.07
C ALA A 563 -3.43 1.60 -9.77
N GLU A 564 -3.77 2.55 -8.90
CA GLU A 564 -2.81 3.58 -8.43
C GLU A 564 -1.79 3.04 -7.43
N ALA A 565 -2.17 2.02 -6.66
CA ALA A 565 -1.31 1.32 -5.72
C ALA A 565 -1.33 -0.20 -5.93
N GLY A 566 -0.20 -0.86 -5.65
CA GLY A 566 -0.07 -2.32 -5.63
C GLY A 566 1.14 -2.85 -6.41
N GLY A 567 1.79 -3.88 -5.87
CA GLY A 567 2.84 -4.61 -6.57
C GLY A 567 2.34 -5.79 -7.43
N ARG A 568 3.26 -6.53 -8.06
CA ARG A 568 2.98 -7.77 -8.82
C ARG A 568 2.28 -8.87 -8.00
N LEU A 569 2.40 -8.82 -6.67
CA LEU A 569 1.87 -9.80 -5.73
C LEU A 569 0.67 -9.28 -4.92
N SER A 570 0.16 -8.10 -5.28
CA SER A 570 -1.04 -7.51 -4.68
C SER A 570 -2.29 -8.35 -4.97
N HIS A 571 -3.34 -8.16 -4.16
CA HIS A 571 -4.62 -8.88 -4.31
C HIS A 571 -5.19 -8.72 -5.73
N GLY A 572 -5.28 -7.49 -6.24
CA GLY A 572 -5.76 -7.24 -7.60
C GLY A 572 -4.89 -7.85 -8.70
N ALA A 573 -3.57 -7.95 -8.49
CA ALA A 573 -2.66 -8.57 -9.45
C ALA A 573 -2.85 -10.08 -9.51
N ILE A 574 -3.13 -10.72 -8.38
CA ILE A 574 -3.44 -12.15 -8.31
C ILE A 574 -4.81 -12.41 -8.97
N VAL A 575 -5.84 -11.66 -8.58
CA VAL A 575 -7.19 -11.76 -9.16
C VAL A 575 -7.15 -11.58 -10.68
N ALA A 576 -6.47 -10.54 -11.18
CA ALA A 576 -6.34 -10.30 -12.62
C ALA A 576 -5.72 -11.49 -13.37
N ARG A 577 -4.69 -12.13 -12.80
CA ARG A 577 -4.02 -13.29 -13.40
C ARG A 577 -4.91 -14.53 -13.44
N GLU A 578 -5.60 -14.82 -12.34
CA GLU A 578 -6.54 -15.94 -12.26
C GLU A 578 -7.67 -15.82 -13.29
N TYR A 579 -8.12 -14.58 -13.54
CA TYR A 579 -9.15 -14.31 -14.55
C TYR A 579 -8.60 -14.08 -15.96
N GLY A 580 -7.27 -14.13 -16.17
CA GLY A 580 -6.64 -13.88 -17.46
C GLY A 580 -6.87 -12.45 -17.99
N ILE A 581 -7.09 -11.49 -17.10
CA ILE A 581 -7.36 -10.09 -17.42
C ILE A 581 -6.04 -9.31 -17.36
N PRO A 582 -5.66 -8.52 -18.39
CA PRO A 582 -4.44 -7.71 -18.34
C PRO A 582 -4.51 -6.65 -17.24
N ALA A 583 -3.42 -6.47 -16.49
CA ALA A 583 -3.39 -5.53 -15.37
C ALA A 583 -2.07 -4.77 -15.27
N VAL A 584 -2.19 -3.47 -14.98
CA VAL A 584 -1.07 -2.55 -14.70
C VAL A 584 -1.30 -1.88 -13.35
N MET A 585 -0.36 -2.03 -12.44
CA MET A 585 -0.45 -1.49 -11.07
C MET A 585 0.54 -0.34 -10.86
N ASP A 586 0.42 0.36 -9.72
CA ASP A 586 1.33 1.43 -9.30
C ASP A 586 1.44 2.58 -10.34
N ILE A 587 0.31 2.95 -10.98
CA ILE A 587 0.25 4.13 -11.86
C ILE A 587 -0.13 5.35 -11.02
N THR A 588 0.86 6.20 -10.75
CA THR A 588 0.66 7.44 -9.99
C THR A 588 -0.49 8.28 -10.54
N GLN A 589 -1.49 8.53 -9.69
CA GLN A 589 -2.66 9.37 -9.99
C GLN A 589 -3.48 8.89 -11.21
N ALA A 590 -3.54 7.58 -11.48
CA ALA A 590 -4.30 7.03 -12.60
C ALA A 590 -5.75 7.52 -12.66
N GLY A 591 -6.45 7.64 -11.53
CA GLY A 591 -7.83 8.12 -11.44
C GLY A 591 -8.00 9.63 -11.65
N GLN A 592 -6.90 10.39 -11.68
CA GLN A 592 -6.89 11.82 -12.06
C GLN A 592 -6.44 12.01 -13.51
N ARG A 593 -5.49 11.18 -13.96
CA ARG A 593 -4.93 11.22 -15.31
C ARG A 593 -5.83 10.60 -16.37
N LEU A 594 -6.62 9.59 -15.99
CA LEU A 594 -7.60 8.93 -16.86
C LEU A 594 -9.02 9.36 -16.48
N LYS A 595 -9.87 9.56 -17.49
CA LYS A 595 -11.26 9.98 -17.30
C LYS A 595 -12.22 8.84 -17.61
N THR A 596 -13.28 8.71 -16.82
CA THR A 596 -14.37 7.78 -17.14
C THR A 596 -14.93 8.07 -18.53
N GLY A 597 -15.05 7.05 -19.38
CA GLY A 597 -15.47 7.15 -20.77
C GLY A 597 -14.32 7.27 -21.78
N GLN A 598 -13.09 7.51 -21.33
CA GLN A 598 -11.91 7.57 -22.19
C GLN A 598 -11.53 6.18 -22.71
N ARG A 599 -11.11 6.05 -23.96
CA ARG A 599 -10.57 4.79 -24.47
C ARG A 599 -9.09 4.67 -24.13
N VAL A 600 -8.66 3.49 -23.71
CA VAL A 600 -7.24 3.22 -23.44
C VAL A 600 -6.86 1.85 -23.96
N ARG A 601 -5.59 1.70 -24.34
CA ARG A 601 -4.92 0.41 -24.57
C ARG A 601 -4.01 0.12 -23.38
N ILE A 602 -4.14 -1.05 -22.79
CA ILE A 602 -3.24 -1.50 -21.72
C ILE A 602 -2.37 -2.65 -22.22
N ASP A 603 -1.11 -2.64 -21.82
CA ASP A 603 -0.17 -3.75 -21.98
C ASP A 603 0.29 -4.18 -20.58
N GLY A 604 -0.37 -5.23 -20.07
CA GLY A 604 -0.12 -5.73 -18.73
C GLY A 604 1.20 -6.51 -18.59
N SER A 605 1.90 -6.80 -19.70
CA SER A 605 3.23 -7.40 -19.67
C SER A 605 4.34 -6.37 -19.44
N ARG A 606 4.24 -5.24 -20.16
CA ARG A 606 5.22 -4.14 -20.07
C ARG A 606 4.85 -3.10 -19.01
N GLY A 607 3.62 -3.14 -18.49
CA GLY A 607 3.13 -2.17 -17.52
C GLY A 607 2.84 -0.80 -18.15
N ILE A 608 2.30 -0.78 -19.37
CA ILE A 608 2.09 0.46 -20.14
C ILE A 608 0.59 0.68 -20.36
N VAL A 609 0.12 1.91 -20.18
CA VAL A 609 -1.23 2.35 -20.54
C VAL A 609 -1.13 3.50 -21.53
N ILE A 610 -1.79 3.35 -22.67
CA ILE A 610 -1.78 4.34 -23.75
C ILE A 610 -3.21 4.85 -23.91
N PRO A 611 -3.49 6.12 -23.57
CA PRO A 611 -4.70 6.80 -23.97
C PRO A 611 -4.91 6.71 -25.49
N LEU A 612 -6.09 6.27 -25.90
CA LEU A 612 -6.52 6.27 -27.30
C LEU A 612 -7.50 7.43 -27.44
N ASP A 613 -7.22 8.33 -28.39
CA ASP A 613 -7.99 9.57 -28.61
C ASP A 613 -9.51 9.38 -28.64
#